data_AF-A0A8C7PMV7-F1
#
_entry.id   AF-A0A8C7PMV7-F1
#
_cell.length_a   1.000
_cell.length_b   1.000
_cell.length_c   1.000
_cell.angle_alpha   90.00
_cell.angle_beta   90.00
_cell.angle_gamma   90.00
#
_symmetry.space_group_name_H-M   'P 1'
#
loop_
_entity.id
_entity.type
_entity.pdbx_description
1 polymer ?
#
loop_
_entity_poly.entity_id
_entity_poly.type
_entity_poly.pdbx_seq_one_letter_code
_entity_poly.pdbx_strand_id
1 'polypeptide(L)'
;MTTNAQEAKSCPIPTRVLTLKDWSQLPDCYSQTPGGTLFSTTPGGTRIIYDRKFLLDCRNSPIARTPPCCLPQIPGVTVPALHPLGKLQELKEELEEEEKDLGVLRY
;
A
#
# COMPACT_ATOMS: atom_id res chain seq x y z
N MET A 1 -29.60 -31.02 -29.18
CA MET A 1 -29.16 -29.64 -28.91
C MET A 1 -27.65 -29.66 -28.71
N THR A 2 -26.86 -29.36 -29.74
CA THR A 2 -25.39 -29.38 -29.69
C THR A 2 -24.88 -27.99 -29.29
N THR A 3 -24.21 -27.87 -28.15
CA THR A 3 -23.58 -26.62 -27.71
C THR A 3 -22.21 -26.48 -28.38
N ASN A 4 -22.10 -25.57 -29.35
CA ASN A 4 -20.81 -25.14 -29.91
C ASN A 4 -20.11 -24.23 -28.89
N ALA A 5 -19.09 -24.75 -28.21
CA ALA A 5 -18.13 -23.93 -27.48
C ALA A 5 -17.17 -23.30 -28.50
N GLN A 6 -17.41 -22.05 -28.87
CA GLN A 6 -16.47 -21.29 -29.69
C GLN A 6 -15.26 -20.93 -28.81
N GLU A 7 -14.12 -21.54 -29.12
CA GLU A 7 -12.81 -21.20 -28.59
C GLU A 7 -12.52 -19.72 -28.89
N ALA A 8 -12.61 -18.88 -27.86
CA ALA A 8 -12.31 -17.46 -27.97
C ALA A 8 -10.81 -17.30 -28.24
N LYS A 9 -10.45 -17.05 -29.49
CA LYS A 9 -9.09 -16.67 -29.89
C LYS A 9 -8.71 -15.42 -29.08
N SER A 10 -7.81 -15.56 -28.12
CA SER A 10 -7.35 -14.44 -27.30
C SER A 10 -6.55 -13.49 -28.18
N CYS A 11 -7.18 -12.42 -28.64
CA CYS A 11 -6.47 -11.32 -29.29
C CYS A 11 -5.49 -10.73 -28.26
N PRO A 12 -4.17 -10.71 -28.53
CA PRO A 12 -3.22 -10.15 -27.60
C PRO A 12 -3.55 -8.68 -27.37
N ILE A 13 -3.74 -8.30 -26.11
CA ILE A 13 -4.05 -6.92 -25.74
C ILE A 13 -2.87 -6.04 -26.20
N PRO A 14 -3.12 -4.96 -26.96
CA PRO A 14 -2.07 -4.07 -27.42
C PRO A 14 -1.27 -3.54 -26.23
N THR A 15 0.02 -3.85 -26.22
CA THR A 15 0.94 -3.48 -25.15
C THR A 15 1.66 -2.20 -25.55
N ARG A 16 1.53 -1.14 -24.75
CA ARG A 16 2.28 0.11 -24.93
C ARG A 16 3.19 0.30 -23.74
N VAL A 17 4.49 0.28 -23.97
CA VAL A 17 5.49 0.62 -22.95
C VAL A 17 5.50 2.14 -22.81
N LEU A 18 5.08 2.65 -21.64
CA LEU A 18 5.04 4.08 -21.35
C LEU A 18 6.30 4.50 -20.60
N THR A 19 7.11 5.36 -21.21
CA THR A 19 8.12 6.16 -20.50
C THR A 19 7.41 7.35 -19.85
N LEU A 20 7.06 7.23 -18.57
CA LEU A 20 6.37 8.27 -17.81
C LEU A 20 7.37 9.35 -17.37
N LYS A 21 7.06 10.62 -17.69
CA LYS A 21 7.88 11.78 -17.31
C LYS A 21 7.36 12.51 -16.07
N ASP A 22 6.10 12.28 -15.68
CA ASP A 22 5.43 12.96 -14.57
C ASP A 22 4.43 12.04 -13.86
N TRP A 23 4.18 12.34 -12.57
CA TRP A 23 3.49 11.50 -11.59
C TRP A 23 1.97 11.62 -11.62
N SER A 24 1.45 12.74 -12.15
CA SER A 24 0.02 12.95 -12.39
C SER A 24 -0.59 11.94 -13.38
N GLN A 25 0.25 11.12 -14.03
CA GLN A 25 -0.12 10.17 -15.07
C GLN A 25 -0.19 8.71 -14.57
N LEU A 26 0.06 8.46 -13.28
CA LEU A 26 0.07 7.11 -12.71
C LEU A 26 -1.35 6.70 -12.26
N PRO A 27 -1.93 5.58 -12.76
CA PRO A 27 -3.32 5.18 -12.43
C PRO A 27 -3.49 4.71 -10.98
N ASP A 28 -4.63 4.93 -10.34
CA ASP A 28 -4.91 4.44 -8.97
C ASP A 28 -5.09 2.91 -8.86
N CYS A 29 -5.38 2.24 -9.97
CA CYS A 29 -5.70 0.82 -10.00
C CYS A 29 -4.58 -0.03 -10.63
N TYR A 30 -3.75 -0.63 -9.77
CA TYR A 30 -2.74 -1.62 -10.17
C TYR A 30 -3.24 -3.05 -9.89
N SER A 31 -2.70 -4.00 -10.63
CA SER A 31 -2.91 -5.44 -10.45
C SER A 31 -1.58 -6.17 -10.51
N GLN A 32 -1.51 -7.36 -9.90
CA GLN A 32 -0.31 -8.18 -9.86
C GLN A 32 -0.62 -9.59 -10.35
N THR A 33 0.25 -10.11 -11.20
CA THR A 33 0.18 -11.52 -11.62
C THR A 33 0.76 -12.44 -10.53
N PRO A 34 0.43 -13.75 -10.48
CA PRO A 34 1.06 -14.68 -9.55
C PRO A 34 2.60 -14.72 -9.65
N GLY A 35 3.16 -14.42 -10.82
CA GLY A 35 4.61 -14.29 -11.05
C GLY A 35 5.22 -12.97 -10.53
N GLY A 36 4.42 -12.11 -9.90
CA GLY A 36 4.87 -10.90 -9.24
C GLY A 36 4.93 -9.64 -10.11
N THR A 37 4.64 -9.73 -11.42
CA THR A 37 4.65 -8.57 -12.33
C THR A 37 3.48 -7.63 -12.06
N LEU A 38 3.76 -6.33 -11.87
CA LEU A 38 2.75 -5.29 -11.72
C LEU A 38 2.30 -4.74 -13.08
N PHE A 39 1.00 -4.56 -13.25
CA PHE A 39 0.41 -3.94 -14.43
C PHE A 39 -0.84 -3.13 -14.09
N SER A 40 -1.21 -2.19 -14.96
CA SER A 40 -2.50 -1.48 -14.92
C SER A 40 -3.12 -1.46 -16.30
N THR A 41 -4.44 -1.21 -16.38
CA THR A 41 -5.14 -1.07 -17.66
C THR A 41 -5.87 0.26 -17.66
N THR A 42 -5.56 1.12 -18.62
CA THR A 42 -6.29 2.39 -18.79
C THR A 42 -7.68 2.11 -19.37
N PRO A 43 -8.68 3.01 -19.18
CA PRO A 43 -10.02 2.83 -19.77
C PRO A 43 -10.03 2.60 -21.30
N GLY A 44 -9.00 3.08 -22.01
CA GLY A 44 -8.79 2.81 -23.44
C GLY A 44 -8.22 1.43 -23.77
N GLY A 45 -8.09 0.52 -22.79
CA GLY A 45 -7.64 -0.86 -22.98
C GLY A 45 -6.12 -1.04 -23.07
N THR A 46 -5.33 0.01 -22.87
CA THR A 46 -3.87 -0.09 -22.92
C THR A 46 -3.32 -0.65 -21.61
N ARG A 47 -2.52 -1.72 -21.70
CA ARG A 47 -1.82 -2.29 -20.55
C ARG A 47 -0.49 -1.59 -20.32
N ILE A 48 -0.29 -1.10 -19.11
CA ILE A 48 0.96 -0.54 -18.63
C ILE A 48 1.63 -1.59 -17.75
N ILE A 49 2.87 -1.97 -18.08
CA ILE A 49 3.68 -2.91 -17.29
C ILE A 49 4.76 -2.11 -16.58
N TYR A 50 4.89 -2.29 -15.26
CA TYR A 50 5.86 -1.56 -14.46
C TYR A 50 7.04 -2.44 -14.08
N ASP A 51 8.24 -2.01 -14.44
CA ASP A 51 9.47 -2.70 -14.06
C ASP A 51 9.80 -2.48 -12.58
N ARG A 52 10.34 -3.51 -11.92
CA ARG A 52 10.78 -3.43 -10.52
C ARG A 52 11.78 -2.29 -10.30
N LYS A 53 12.73 -2.10 -11.23
CA LYS A 53 13.73 -1.02 -11.13
C LYS A 53 13.07 0.36 -11.14
N PHE A 54 12.17 0.59 -12.09
CA PHE A 54 11.43 1.85 -12.21
C PHE A 54 10.64 2.17 -10.94
N LEU A 55 9.89 1.19 -10.42
CA LEU A 55 9.11 1.35 -9.17
C LEU A 55 9.99 1.65 -7.95
N LEU A 56 11.20 1.10 -7.89
CA LEU A 56 12.14 1.39 -6.80
C LEU A 56 12.80 2.76 -6.95
N ASP A 57 13.11 3.19 -8.17
CA ASP A 57 13.65 4.53 -8.42
C ASP A 57 12.62 5.60 -8.05
N CYS A 58 11.34 5.31 -8.32
CA CYS A 58 10.17 6.09 -7.91
C CYS A 58 10.10 6.39 -6.39
N ARG A 59 10.62 5.51 -5.52
CA ARG A 59 10.68 5.72 -4.05
C ARG A 59 11.45 6.98 -3.66
N ASN A 60 12.41 7.41 -4.47
CA ASN A 60 13.28 8.55 -4.14
C ASN A 60 12.62 9.91 -4.42
N SER A 61 11.42 9.92 -5.00
CA SER A 61 10.67 11.15 -5.25
C SER A 61 10.24 11.85 -3.95
N PRO A 62 10.28 13.19 -3.87
CA PRO A 62 9.81 13.93 -2.70
C PRO A 62 8.38 13.58 -2.28
N ILE A 63 7.49 13.32 -3.24
CA ILE A 63 6.08 13.00 -2.97
C ILE A 63 5.90 11.68 -2.23
N ALA A 64 6.81 10.72 -2.42
CA ALA A 64 6.77 9.43 -1.73
C ALA A 64 7.08 9.55 -0.23
N ARG A 65 7.57 10.72 0.23
CA ARG A 65 7.83 11.02 1.64
C ARG A 65 6.65 11.72 2.32
N THR A 66 5.63 12.11 1.55
CA THR A 66 4.43 12.75 2.10
C THR A 66 3.43 11.67 2.53
N PRO A 67 3.05 11.60 3.82
CA PRO A 67 2.05 10.65 4.27
C PRO A 67 0.67 10.96 3.64
N PRO A 68 -0.16 9.94 3.33
CA PRO A 68 -1.50 10.16 2.79
C PRO A 68 -2.38 11.00 3.72
N CYS A 69 -3.20 11.89 3.14
CA CYS A 69 -4.02 12.88 3.89
C CYS A 69 -4.98 12.25 4.91
N CYS A 70 -5.37 10.99 4.71
CA CYS A 70 -6.31 10.25 5.54
C CYS A 70 -5.71 8.95 6.10
N LEU A 71 -4.39 8.92 6.33
CA LEU A 71 -3.73 7.74 6.92
C LEU A 71 -4.21 7.54 8.38
N PRO A 72 -4.85 6.40 8.72
CA PRO A 72 -5.32 6.15 10.07
C PRO A 72 -4.15 6.01 11.05
N GLN A 73 -4.34 6.38 12.31
CA GLN A 73 -3.35 6.19 13.37
C GLN A 73 -3.56 4.83 14.04
N ILE A 74 -2.73 3.86 13.70
CA ILE A 74 -2.75 2.49 14.21
C ILE A 74 -1.40 2.26 14.91
N PRO A 75 -1.39 2.05 16.24
CA PRO A 75 -0.19 1.73 16.99
C PRO A 75 0.56 0.54 16.38
N GLY A 76 1.88 0.67 16.21
CA GLY A 76 2.73 -0.37 15.63
C GLY A 76 2.66 -0.53 14.10
N VAL A 77 1.77 0.19 13.39
CA VAL A 77 1.64 0.10 11.93
C VAL A 77 1.93 1.44 11.24
N THR A 78 1.11 2.46 11.53
CA THR A 78 1.16 3.75 10.84
C THR A 78 1.65 4.87 11.74
N VAL A 79 1.64 4.66 13.06
CA VAL A 79 2.18 5.60 14.03
C VAL A 79 3.69 5.42 14.12
N PRO A 80 4.49 6.47 13.87
CA PRO A 80 5.93 6.40 14.08
C PRO A 80 6.26 6.06 15.54
N ALA A 81 7.29 5.25 15.78
CA ALA A 81 7.72 4.90 17.14
C ALA A 81 8.08 6.13 18.02
N LEU A 82 8.46 7.23 17.39
CA LEU A 82 8.75 8.51 18.04
C LEU A 82 7.53 9.43 18.20
N HIS A 83 6.34 8.98 17.83
CA HIS A 83 5.14 9.80 17.93
C HIS A 83 4.77 10.00 19.41
N PRO A 84 4.41 11.22 19.84
CA PRO A 84 4.10 11.52 21.25
C PRO A 84 3.02 10.60 21.87
N LEU A 85 2.12 10.07 21.04
CA LEU A 85 1.07 9.15 21.47
C LEU A 85 1.62 7.82 22.01
N GLY A 86 2.77 7.34 21.51
CA GLY A 86 3.41 6.12 22.02
C GLY A 86 3.90 6.30 23.46
N LYS A 87 4.50 7.47 23.76
CA LYS A 87 4.93 7.81 25.12
C LYS A 87 3.75 7.93 26.11
N LEU A 88 2.60 8.43 25.65
CA LEU A 88 1.42 8.49 26.51
C LEU A 88 0.90 7.10 26.87
N GLN A 89 1.10 6.12 25.99
CA GLN A 89 0.66 4.75 26.23
C GLN A 89 1.59 4.03 27.20
N GLU A 90 2.91 4.21 27.07
CA GLU A 90 3.90 3.73 28.06
C GLU A 90 3.66 4.36 29.44
N LEU A 91 3.47 5.69 29.50
CA LEU A 91 3.18 6.38 30.77
C LEU A 91 1.86 5.91 31.40
N LYS A 92 0.88 5.52 30.57
CA LYS A 92 -0.40 5.00 31.06
C LYS A 92 -0.24 3.59 31.63
N GLU A 93 0.57 2.75 30.99
CA GLU A 93 0.90 1.41 31.50
C GLU A 93 1.71 1.49 32.81
N GLU A 94 2.67 2.40 32.92
CA GLU A 94 3.43 2.64 34.17
C GLU A 94 2.52 3.11 35.32
N LEU A 95 1.56 4.01 35.04
CA LEU A 95 0.58 4.46 36.04
C LEU A 95 -0.37 3.33 36.48
N GLU A 96 -0.78 2.46 35.56
CA GLU A 96 -1.65 1.31 35.87
C GLU A 96 -0.91 0.19 36.64
N GLU A 97 0.42 0.08 36.51
CA GLU A 97 1.24 -0.83 37.35
C GLU A 97 1.47 -0.27 38.76
N GLU A 98 1.81 1.02 38.89
CA GLU A 98 1.96 1.69 40.20
C GLU A 98 0.67 1.62 41.03
N GLU A 99 -0.51 1.79 40.40
CA GLU A 99 -1.80 1.68 41.10
C GLU A 99 -2.07 0.26 41.60
N LYS A 100 -1.66 -0.76 40.86
CA LYS A 100 -1.79 -2.18 41.28
C LYS A 100 -0.90 -2.50 42.46
N ASP A 101 0.34 -2.02 42.46
CA ASP A 101 1.29 -2.26 43.57
C ASP A 101 0.83 -1.60 44.88
N LEU A 102 0.26 -0.39 44.79
CA LEU A 102 -0.39 0.29 45.92
C LEU A 102 -1.67 -0.42 46.41
N GLY A 103 -2.41 -1.06 45.51
CA GLY A 103 -3.58 -1.87 45.84
C GLY A 103 -3.23 -3.18 46.56
N VAL A 104 -2.06 -3.76 46.30
CA VAL A 104 -1.58 -5.00 46.92
C VAL A 104 -1.10 -4.78 48.37
N LEU A 105 -0.59 -3.60 48.70
CA LEU A 105 -0.14 -3.22 50.06
C LEU A 105 -1.29 -2.88 51.05
N ARG A 106 -2.55 -2.97 50.61
CA ARG A 106 -3.75 -2.63 51.39
C ARG A 106 -4.44 -3.84 52.05
N TYR A 107 -3.83 -5.04 52.02
CA TYR A 107 -4.32 -6.24 52.70
C TYR A 107 -3.41 -6.67 53.86
#